data_AF-A0A530H4J7-F1
#
_entry.id   AF-A0A530H4J7-F1
#
_cell.length_a   1.000
_cell.length_b   1.000
_cell.length_c   1.000
_cell.angle_alpha   90.00
_cell.angle_beta   90.00
_cell.angle_gamma   90.00
#
_symmetry.space_group_name_H-M   'P 1'
#
loop_
_entity.id
_entity.type
_entity.pdbx_description
1 polymer ?
#
loop_
_entity_poly.entity_id
_entity_poly.type
_entity_poly.pdbx_seq_one_letter_code
_entity_poly.pdbx_strand_id
1 'polypeptide(L)'
;MLNGALLLAEAVLYFGAMVTLFRFRRRIGLGVFICALGVMHFLETYLASVFYVALPFGLVSPGSAVLFSGKLVMILLLYMKEDAATVRQPIYGLLLGNALMIGLVLILRLHAVSPLPDGRMPD
;
A
#
# COMPACT_ATOMS: atom_id res chain seq x y z
N MET A 1 23.74 -8.24 -3.80
CA MET A 1 23.83 -8.23 -2.32
C MET A 1 23.32 -6.92 -1.73
N LEU A 2 23.79 -5.75 -2.19
CA LEU A 2 23.32 -4.42 -1.73
C LEU A 2 21.78 -4.25 -1.82
N ASN A 3 21.19 -4.58 -2.98
CA ASN A 3 19.73 -4.51 -3.18
C ASN A 3 18.91 -5.32 -2.18
N GLY A 4 19.42 -6.50 -1.80
CA GLY A 4 18.77 -7.35 -0.80
C GLY A 4 18.83 -6.73 0.60
N ALA A 5 19.96 -6.09 0.95
CA ALA A 5 20.09 -5.37 2.22
C ALA A 5 19.19 -4.12 2.27
N LEU A 6 19.03 -3.41 1.15
CA LEU A 6 18.11 -2.28 1.05
C LEU A 6 16.65 -2.72 1.20
N LEU A 7 16.25 -3.81 0.53
CA LEU A 7 14.92 -4.40 0.70
C LEU A 7 14.65 -4.84 2.14
N LEU A 8 15.66 -5.41 2.80
CA LEU A 8 15.56 -5.76 4.22
C LEU A 8 15.39 -4.52 5.09
N ALA A 9 16.14 -3.45 4.82
CA ALA A 9 16.02 -2.18 5.54
C ALA A 9 14.64 -1.56 5.35
N GLU A 10 14.10 -1.56 4.13
CA GLU A 10 12.73 -1.13 3.84
C GLU A 10 11.71 -1.96 4.62
N ALA A 11 11.87 -3.28 4.65
CA ALA A 11 10.99 -4.16 5.41
C ALA A 11 11.05 -3.85 6.91
N VAL A 12 12.24 -3.73 7.49
CA VAL A 12 12.40 -3.42 8.92
C VAL A 12 11.79 -2.05 9.25
N LEU A 13 12.00 -1.05 8.40
CA LEU A 13 11.44 0.29 8.59
C LEU A 13 9.91 0.28 8.50
N TYR A 14 9.36 -0.32 7.44
CA TYR A 14 7.92 -0.41 7.22
C TYR A 14 7.22 -1.18 8.36
N PHE A 15 7.68 -2.40 8.65
CA PHE A 15 7.10 -3.23 9.70
C PHE A 15 7.31 -2.60 11.08
N GLY A 16 8.50 -2.07 11.36
CA GLY A 16 8.80 -1.41 12.62
C GLY A 16 7.86 -0.24 12.88
N ALA A 17 7.64 0.61 11.88
CA ALA A 17 6.70 1.73 11.97
C ALA A 17 5.26 1.24 12.18
N MET A 18 4.78 0.31 11.36
CA MET A 18 3.40 -0.19 11.43
C MET A 18 3.10 -0.93 12.74
N VAL A 19 4.02 -1.76 13.22
CA VAL A 19 3.90 -2.45 14.52
C VAL A 19 3.93 -1.45 15.67
N THR A 20 4.76 -0.40 15.58
CA THR A 20 4.80 0.66 16.60
C THR A 20 3.47 1.40 16.66
N LEU A 21 2.92 1.82 15.51
CA LEU A 21 1.57 2.41 15.45
C LEU A 21 0.52 1.47 16.04
N PHE A 22 0.57 0.19 15.68
CA PHE A 22 -0.35 -0.81 16.22
C PHE A 22 -0.20 -1.01 17.73
N ARG A 23 1.02 -0.90 18.27
CA ARG A 23 1.25 -1.03 19.72
C ARG A 23 0.65 0.15 20.48
N PHE A 24 0.68 1.34 19.90
CA PHE A 24 0.05 2.54 20.46
C PHE A 24 -1.46 2.63 20.23
N ARG A 25 -2.09 1.66 19.56
CA ARG A 25 -3.53 1.67 19.22
C ARG A 25 -4.47 1.97 20.39
N ARG A 26 -4.14 1.54 21.61
CA ARG A 26 -4.96 1.79 22.82
C ARG A 26 -4.98 3.27 23.24
N ARG A 27 -4.00 4.07 22.81
CA ARG A 27 -3.86 5.50 23.12
C ARG A 27 -4.38 6.38 21.99
N ILE A 28 -4.02 6.07 20.74
CA ILE A 28 -4.31 6.90 19.56
C ILE A 28 -5.56 6.45 18.79
N GLY A 29 -6.12 5.28 19.13
CA GLY A 29 -7.22 4.64 18.41
C GLY A 29 -6.77 3.80 17.21
N LEU A 30 -7.61 2.84 16.82
CA LEU A 30 -7.38 1.96 15.67
C LEU A 30 -7.45 2.69 14.33
N GLY A 31 -8.20 3.81 14.27
CA GLY A 31 -8.36 4.60 13.04
C GLY A 31 -7.03 5.08 12.46
N VAL A 32 -6.07 5.50 13.31
CA VAL A 32 -4.76 5.97 12.87
C VAL A 32 -3.98 4.86 12.14
N PHE A 33 -4.02 3.64 12.68
CA PHE A 33 -3.39 2.48 12.05
C PHE A 33 -4.05 2.12 10.72
N ILE A 34 -5.40 2.17 10.65
CA ILE A 34 -6.15 1.89 9.43
C ILE A 34 -5.88 2.96 8.36
N CYS A 35 -5.82 4.24 8.73
CA CYS A 35 -5.46 5.32 7.82
C CYS A 35 -4.03 5.16 7.29
N ALA A 36 -3.07 4.81 8.15
CA ALA A 36 -1.70 4.53 7.73
C ALA A 36 -1.63 3.34 6.76
N LEU A 37 -2.36 2.25 7.04
CA LEU A 37 -2.52 1.13 6.12
C LEU A 37 -3.09 1.57 4.76
N GLY A 38 -4.09 2.44 4.76
CA GLY A 38 -4.72 2.97 3.55
C GLY A 38 -3.77 3.80 2.69
N VAL A 39 -3.00 4.71 3.29
CA VAL A 39 -2.00 5.53 2.54
C VAL A 39 -0.90 4.64 1.96
N MET A 40 -0.45 3.64 2.71
CA MET A 40 0.58 2.70 2.25
C MET A 40 0.10 1.84 1.08
N HIS A 41 -1.21 1.61 0.94
CA HIS A 41 -1.75 0.85 -0.19
C HIS A 41 -1.50 1.54 -1.54
N PHE A 42 -1.52 2.88 -1.59
CA PHE A 42 -1.17 3.61 -2.81
C PHE A 42 0.30 3.41 -3.17
N LEU A 43 1.20 3.53 -2.18
CA LEU A 43 2.64 3.32 -2.40
C LEU A 43 2.93 1.88 -2.85
N GLU A 44 2.23 0.91 -2.26
CA GLU A 44 2.31 -0.50 -2.64
C GLU A 44 1.96 -0.72 -4.11
N THR A 45 0.81 -0.20 -4.59
CA THR A 45 0.36 -0.39 -5.98
C THR A 45 1.25 0.34 -6.97
N TYR A 46 1.76 1.53 -6.61
CA TYR A 46 2.70 2.27 -7.44
C TYR A 46 4.06 1.56 -7.56
N LEU A 47 4.64 1.10 -6.44
CA LEU A 47 5.92 0.38 -6.49
C LEU A 47 5.79 -0.98 -7.18
N ALA A 48 4.64 -1.64 -7.05
CA ALA A 48 4.34 -2.89 -7.76
C ALA A 48 4.29 -2.71 -9.29
N SER A 49 3.91 -1.54 -9.80
CA SER A 49 3.80 -1.30 -11.24
C SER A 49 5.08 -0.72 -11.86
N VAL A 50 5.78 0.18 -11.17
CA VAL A 50 6.89 0.95 -11.78
C VAL A 50 8.27 0.51 -11.29
N PHE A 51 8.40 -0.08 -10.10
CA PHE A 51 9.71 -0.24 -9.46
C PHE A 51 10.10 -1.71 -9.25
N TYR A 52 11.15 -2.14 -9.94
CA TYR A 52 11.70 -3.49 -9.89
C TYR A 52 13.19 -3.47 -9.55
N VAL A 53 13.58 -4.32 -8.61
CA VAL A 53 14.95 -4.45 -8.15
C VAL A 53 15.48 -5.83 -8.55
N ALA A 54 16.69 -5.86 -9.10
CA ALA A 54 17.36 -7.11 -9.45
C ALA A 54 17.97 -7.78 -8.21
N LEU A 55 17.58 -9.04 -7.98
CA LEU A 55 18.17 -9.96 -7.02
C LEU A 55 18.82 -11.15 -7.75
N PRO A 56 19.68 -11.94 -7.07
CA PRO A 56 20.38 -13.07 -7.70
C PRO A 56 19.44 -14.13 -8.31
N PHE A 57 18.17 -14.15 -7.89
CA PHE A 57 17.15 -15.11 -8.30
C PHE A 57 16.04 -14.49 -9.17
N GLY A 58 16.15 -13.21 -9.56
CA GLY A 58 15.20 -12.56 -10.45
C GLY A 58 14.87 -11.11 -10.10
N LEU A 59 13.90 -10.55 -10.82
CA LEU A 59 13.36 -9.22 -10.56
C LEU A 59 12.27 -9.29 -9.50
N VAL A 60 12.34 -8.41 -8.50
CA VAL A 60 11.35 -8.32 -7.43
C VAL A 60 10.94 -6.88 -7.24
N SER A 61 9.63 -6.64 -7.10
CA SER A 61 9.13 -5.33 -6.71
C SER A 61 9.06 -5.23 -5.17
N PRO A 62 9.60 -4.16 -4.56
CA PRO A 62 9.40 -3.87 -3.15
C PRO A 62 7.92 -3.73 -2.76
N GLY A 63 7.08 -3.26 -3.68
CA GLY A 63 5.65 -3.08 -3.45
C GLY A 63 4.96 -4.41 -3.12
N SER A 64 5.20 -5.44 -3.92
CA SER A 64 4.60 -6.77 -3.69
C SER A 64 5.33 -7.58 -2.63
N ALA A 65 6.66 -7.53 -2.59
CA ALA A 65 7.45 -8.37 -1.67
C ALA A 65 7.47 -7.86 -0.23
N VAL A 66 7.46 -6.54 -0.02
CA VAL A 66 7.60 -5.93 1.30
C VAL A 66 6.26 -5.36 1.77
N LEU A 67 5.69 -4.41 1.01
CA LEU A 67 4.52 -3.66 1.46
C LEU A 67 3.24 -4.50 1.47
N PHE A 68 2.97 -5.24 0.39
CA PHE A 68 1.79 -6.11 0.32
C PHE A 68 1.85 -7.24 1.35
N SER A 69 2.96 -7.98 1.41
CA SER A 69 3.16 -9.03 2.42
C SER A 69 3.05 -8.48 3.83
N GLY A 70 3.63 -7.30 4.11
CA GLY A 70 3.51 -6.67 5.41
C GLY A 70 2.10 -6.19 5.75
N LYS A 71 1.34 -5.67 4.77
CA LYS A 71 -0.08 -5.35 4.94
C LYS A 71 -0.89 -6.59 5.35
N LEU A 72 -0.64 -7.76 4.75
CA LEU A 72 -1.31 -9.00 5.12
C LEU A 72 -0.99 -9.41 6.57
N VAL A 73 0.28 -9.33 6.97
CA VAL A 73 0.69 -9.61 8.36
C VAL A 73 0.04 -8.62 9.33
N MET A 74 -0.05 -7.33 8.96
CA MET A 74 -0.71 -6.30 9.76
C MET A 74 -2.22 -6.56 9.92
N ILE A 75 -2.90 -6.97 8.85
CA ILE A 75 -4.32 -7.35 8.90
C ILE A 75 -4.53 -8.61 9.75
N LEU A 76 -3.65 -9.60 9.63
CA LEU A 76 -3.70 -10.81 10.46
C LEU A 76 -3.46 -10.47 11.94
N LEU A 77 -2.51 -9.60 12.23
CA LEU A 77 -2.21 -9.14 13.59
C LEU A 77 -3.36 -8.32 14.18
N LEU A 78 -4.04 -7.50 13.37
CA LEU A 78 -5.30 -6.85 13.74
C LEU A 78 -6.37 -7.89 14.06
N TYR A 79 -6.50 -8.94 13.24
CA TYR A 79 -7.45 -10.03 13.47
C TYR A 79 -7.19 -10.83 14.73
N MET A 80 -5.93 -11.06 15.08
CA MET A 80 -5.58 -11.77 16.31
C MET A 80 -5.81 -10.95 17.58
N LYS A 81 -5.87 -9.62 17.48
CA LYS A 81 -5.89 -8.71 18.64
C LYS A 81 -7.18 -7.94 18.81
N GLU A 82 -7.98 -7.83 17.76
CA GLU A 82 -9.25 -7.13 17.73
C GLU A 82 -10.33 -8.05 17.15
N ASP A 83 -11.59 -7.71 17.36
CA ASP A 83 -12.71 -8.51 16.88
C ASP A 83 -12.77 -8.61 15.35
N ALA A 84 -13.31 -9.73 14.87
CA ALA A 84 -13.56 -9.97 13.45
C ALA A 84 -14.39 -8.86 12.80
N ALA A 85 -15.31 -8.24 13.54
CA ALA A 85 -16.11 -7.12 13.05
C ALA A 85 -15.24 -5.90 12.69
N THR A 86 -14.22 -5.60 13.49
CA THR A 86 -13.29 -4.48 13.29
C THR A 86 -12.36 -4.72 12.12
N VAL A 87 -11.94 -5.97 11.90
CA VAL A 87 -11.04 -6.37 10.80
C VAL A 87 -11.72 -6.30 9.44
N ARG A 88 -13.02 -6.57 9.39
CA ARG A 88 -13.79 -6.48 8.14
C ARG A 88 -13.86 -5.06 7.60
N GLN A 89 -13.80 -4.03 8.47
CA GLN A 89 -13.92 -2.64 8.06
C GLN A 89 -12.79 -2.22 7.09
N PRO A 90 -11.48 -2.42 7.38
CA PRO A 90 -10.41 -2.20 6.41
C PRO A 90 -10.56 -2.99 5.11
N ILE A 91 -11.02 -4.24 5.18
CA ILE A 91 -11.18 -5.10 3.99
C ILE A 91 -12.27 -4.53 3.08
N TYR A 92 -13.43 -4.18 3.64
CA TYR A 92 -14.50 -3.53 2.90
C TYR A 92 -14.08 -2.16 2.38
N GLY A 93 -13.35 -1.38 3.16
CA GLY A 93 -12.79 -0.10 2.74
C GLY A 93 -11.85 -0.25 1.55
N LEU A 94 -10.95 -1.24 1.57
CA LEU A 94 -10.04 -1.51 0.47
C LEU A 94 -10.80 -1.98 -0.78
N LEU A 95 -11.77 -2.88 -0.62
CA LEU A 95 -12.58 -3.40 -1.73
C LEU A 95 -13.38 -2.28 -2.41
N LEU A 96 -14.15 -1.52 -1.63
CA LEU A 96 -14.96 -0.42 -2.14
C LEU A 96 -14.10 0.71 -2.71
N GLY A 97 -12.98 1.03 -2.05
CA GLY A 97 -12.02 2.03 -2.54
C GLY A 97 -11.42 1.65 -3.90
N ASN A 98 -11.03 0.38 -4.08
CA ASN A 98 -10.53 -0.12 -5.37
C ASN A 98 -11.61 -0.12 -6.44
N ALA A 99 -12.84 -0.55 -6.12
CA ALA A 99 -13.97 -0.50 -7.05
C ALA A 99 -14.29 0.95 -7.48
N LEU A 100 -14.28 1.90 -6.54
CA LEU A 100 -14.46 3.32 -6.82
C LEU A 100 -13.33 3.86 -7.71
N MET A 101 -12.08 3.49 -7.42
CA MET A 101 -10.92 3.88 -8.25
C MET A 101 -11.09 3.42 -9.69
N ILE A 102 -11.50 2.17 -9.92
CA ILE A 102 -11.79 1.65 -11.27
C ILE A 102 -12.88 2.50 -11.94
N GLY A 103 -13.99 2.77 -11.25
CA GLY A 103 -15.08 3.60 -11.78
C GLY A 103 -14.62 5.00 -12.17
N LEU A 104 -13.83 5.65 -11.32
CA LEU A 104 -13.25 6.96 -11.59
C LEU A 104 -12.29 6.93 -12.79
N VAL A 105 -11.43 5.91 -12.89
CA VAL A 105 -10.52 5.73 -14.03
C VAL A 105 -11.30 5.56 -15.35
N LEU A 106 -12.40 4.82 -15.34
CA LEU A 106 -13.26 4.67 -16.52
C LEU A 106 -13.87 6.01 -16.95
N ILE A 107 -14.30 6.84 -15.99
CA ILE A 107 -14.81 8.20 -16.29
C ILE A 107 -13.68 9.10 -16.79
N LEU A 108 -12.50 9.05 -16.18
CA LEU A 108 -11.33 9.82 -16.60
C LEU A 108 -10.94 9.51 -18.04
N ARG A 109 -11.03 8.24 -18.46
CA ARG A 109 -10.77 7.82 -19.85
C ARG A 109 -11.70 8.44 -20.88
N LEU A 110 -12.85 8.99 -20.48
CA LEU A 110 -13.79 9.68 -21.37
C LEU A 110 -13.43 11.16 -21.57
N HIS A 111 -12.52 11.72 -20.79
CA HIS A 111 -12.11 13.11 -20.94
C HIS A 111 -11.22 13.29 -22.16
N ALA A 112 -11.52 14.29 -22.99
CA ALA A 112 -10.62 14.74 -24.05
C ALA A 112 -9.44 15.47 -23.41
N VAL A 113 -8.27 14.84 -23.39
CA VAL A 113 -7.06 15.41 -22.81
C VAL A 113 -6.53 16.50 -23.74
N SER A 114 -6.52 17.74 -23.27
CA SER A 114 -5.86 18.84 -23.99
C SER A 114 -4.34 18.72 -23.81
N PRO A 115 -3.54 19.03 -24.85
CA PRO A 115 -2.09 19.15 -24.70
C PRO A 115 -1.75 20.26 -23.69
N LEU A 116 -0.67 20.06 -22.93
CA LEU A 116 -0.12 21.13 -22.08
C LEU A 116 0.41 22.27 -22.96
N PRO A 117 0.56 23.50 -22.42
CA PRO A 117 1.08 24.65 -23.16
C PRO A 117 2.42 24.42 -23.89
N ASP A 118 3.22 23.45 -23.40
CA ASP A 118 4.51 23.05 -24.00
C ASP A 118 4.41 21.90 -25.02
N GLY A 119 3.20 21.50 -25.45
CA GLY A 119 2.99 20.42 -26.43
C GLY A 119 3.22 19.01 -25.89
N ARG A 120 3.52 18.86 -24.59
CA ARG A 120 3.61 17.55 -23.92
C ARG A 120 2.21 17.03 -23.61
N MET A 121 1.97 15.75 -23.89
CA MET A 121 0.79 15.06 -23.35
C MET A 121 1.07 14.76 -21.87
N PRO A 122 0.10 14.97 -20.96
CA PRO A 122 0.28 14.54 -19.57
C PRO A 122 0.32 13.01 -19.53
N ASP A 123 1.40 12.46 -18.97
CA ASP A 123 1.58 11.01 -18.70
C ASP A 123 0.61 10.48 -17.64
#